data_AF-A0A922CPY2-F1
#
_entry.id   AF-A0A922CPY2-F1
#
_cell.length_a   1.000
_cell.length_b   1.000
_cell.length_c   1.000
_cell.angle_alpha   90.00
_cell.angle_beta   90.00
_cell.angle_gamma   90.00
#
_symmetry.space_group_name_H-M   'P 1'
#
loop_
_entity.id
_entity.type
_entity.pdbx_description
1 polymer ?
#
loop_
_entity_poly.entity_id
_entity_poly.type
_entity_poly.pdbx_seq_one_letter_code
_entity_poly.pdbx_strand_id
1 'polypeptide(L)'
;MQPQRTAYTLQGDSRSLQIEGAAFERAAELLRRSPEFTVLATLKQEPANSGTILSFSHGYNRYLEVQSSGRRDEVRLHYVAAGGSAPRVETFPFRLADGAWHRLALAVSGAQATLLVDCHPLYRRLIPPPDRNFTQPQLTLWVGQRNSKHSLFKGTLQEVRLVSGPHGYLAQCPGLDSECPTCGQFALLQATVQELTTHIHDLSLKLVGTEARLARLEQCDCQKSCYSNGTVHADGATWQRDCNRCSCVHGEITCRPVECDRAECKNPVLHPGECCPTCLRQCLLKGTLYEHGERFAPKECAECVCHDGNMQCTRVDPELACPPLPCDAPDQFTVPGECCKFCPGVDYCSMGHSCDENATCMNLNTKYTCKCNQGFQGDGLTCQDVDECQEAGGLDGHHCHSNTRCVNVVGSYVCQCLEGYTRRDKFNCVEVDECVGASHGCHADAECTNTPGSYTCRCRDGFRGDGYSCTPVCTGGCLNGGACVSPEQCACARGFTGTRCERDVDECRPHAAHATHVAHPAHAAHPVCAPHALCVNTPGSYYCVCAHGYRRHPLTDECEDVDECVEGFHTCHPSARCVNTDGGFRCQCDSEHCELSKSPNYVERYK
;
A
#
# COMPACT_ATOMS: atom_id res chain seq x y z
N MET A 1 1.61 15.05 13.18
CA MET A 1 0.96 15.24 14.49
C MET A 1 -0.46 14.69 14.40
N GLN A 2 -0.72 13.48 14.91
CA GLN A 2 -2.11 13.07 15.13
C GLN A 2 -2.73 14.06 16.10
N PRO A 3 -3.93 14.61 15.83
CA PRO A 3 -4.58 15.51 16.76
C PRO A 3 -4.64 14.82 18.11
N GLN A 4 -4.20 15.49 19.18
CA GLN A 4 -4.31 14.95 20.54
C GLN A 4 -5.78 14.58 20.78
N ARG A 5 -6.09 13.29 20.70
CA ARG A 5 -7.45 12.78 20.86
C ARG A 5 -7.81 12.89 22.32
N THR A 6 -8.88 13.62 22.62
CA THR A 6 -9.34 13.96 23.97
C THR A 6 -9.51 12.70 24.82
N ALA A 7 -8.69 12.56 25.86
CA ALA A 7 -8.89 11.57 26.92
C ALA A 7 -9.91 12.13 27.91
N TYR A 8 -10.94 11.33 28.25
CA TYR A 8 -11.96 11.75 29.20
C TYR A 8 -11.67 11.15 30.56
N THR A 9 -11.30 12.00 31.51
CA THR A 9 -11.10 11.59 32.91
C THR A 9 -12.46 11.51 33.60
N LEU A 10 -12.83 10.30 34.03
CA LEU A 10 -14.07 10.02 34.73
C LEU A 10 -13.84 10.11 36.24
N GLN A 11 -14.09 11.30 36.80
CA GLN A 11 -14.00 11.60 38.24
C GLN A 11 -15.39 11.78 38.87
N GLY A 12 -15.55 11.44 40.16
CA GLY A 12 -16.78 11.61 40.95
C GLY A 12 -17.50 10.29 41.29
N ASP A 13 -18.73 10.41 41.83
CA ASP A 13 -19.46 9.30 42.47
C ASP A 13 -20.66 8.75 41.69
N SER A 14 -21.21 9.49 40.72
CA SER A 14 -22.24 8.96 39.78
C SER A 14 -22.29 9.75 38.48
N ARG A 15 -22.42 9.05 37.35
CA ARG A 15 -22.63 9.63 36.01
C ARG A 15 -23.53 8.72 35.16
N SER A 16 -24.51 9.33 34.51
CA SER A 16 -25.37 8.68 33.52
C SER A 16 -24.85 9.06 32.14
N LEU A 17 -23.75 8.46 31.70
CA LEU A 17 -23.12 8.77 30.41
C LEU A 17 -23.83 8.00 29.30
N GLN A 18 -25.08 8.38 29.06
CA GLN A 18 -25.86 7.91 27.94
C GLN A 18 -25.32 8.57 26.68
N ILE A 19 -24.99 7.76 25.68
CA ILE A 19 -24.66 8.25 24.37
C ILE A 19 -25.96 8.68 23.67
N GLU A 20 -25.92 9.84 22.99
CA GLU A 20 -27.06 10.40 22.27
C GLU A 20 -27.66 9.41 21.27
N GLY A 21 -28.97 9.52 21.04
CA GLY A 21 -29.72 8.59 20.19
C GLY A 21 -29.15 8.43 18.78
N ALA A 22 -28.67 9.51 18.14
CA ALA A 22 -28.07 9.43 16.80
C ALA A 22 -26.75 8.61 16.76
N ALA A 23 -26.00 8.56 17.86
CA ALA A 23 -24.81 7.72 17.97
C ALA A 23 -25.18 6.27 18.35
N PHE A 24 -26.24 6.06 19.13
CA PHE A 24 -26.82 4.73 19.36
C PHE A 24 -27.27 4.09 18.03
N GLU A 25 -28.07 4.80 17.22
CA GLU A 25 -28.59 4.26 15.95
C GLU A 25 -27.45 3.89 14.98
N ARG A 26 -26.43 4.74 14.88
CA ARG A 26 -25.22 4.43 14.09
C ARG A 26 -24.50 3.19 14.61
N ALA A 27 -24.32 3.05 15.92
CA ALA A 27 -23.65 1.90 16.50
C ALA A 27 -24.46 0.60 16.36
N ALA A 28 -25.78 0.66 16.54
CA ALA A 28 -26.69 -0.45 16.34
C ALA A 28 -26.69 -0.92 14.87
N GLU A 29 -26.72 0.02 13.93
CA GLU A 29 -26.66 -0.27 12.50
C GLU A 29 -25.31 -0.88 12.09
N LEU A 30 -24.19 -0.41 12.66
CA LEU A 30 -22.87 -1.00 12.42
C LEU A 30 -22.80 -2.47 12.86
N LEU A 31 -23.37 -2.80 14.01
CA LEU A 31 -23.43 -4.18 14.51
C LEU A 31 -24.37 -5.07 13.70
N ARG A 32 -25.47 -4.51 13.18
CA ARG A 32 -26.44 -5.25 12.36
C ARG A 32 -25.84 -5.68 11.02
N ARG A 33 -25.06 -4.80 10.38
CA ARG A 33 -24.52 -5.01 9.03
C ARG A 33 -23.40 -6.05 8.95
N SER A 34 -22.68 -6.28 10.05
CA SER A 34 -21.51 -7.17 10.05
C SER A 34 -21.67 -8.31 11.06
N PRO A 35 -21.32 -9.57 10.70
CA PRO A 35 -21.23 -10.67 11.67
C PRO A 35 -20.03 -10.57 12.59
N GLU A 36 -19.21 -9.53 12.42
CA GLU A 36 -18.01 -9.28 13.18
C GLU A 36 -17.96 -7.86 13.70
N PHE A 37 -17.52 -7.72 14.95
CA PHE A 37 -17.26 -6.42 15.55
C PHE A 37 -16.17 -6.53 16.60
N THR A 38 -15.49 -5.42 16.87
CA THR A 38 -14.48 -5.30 17.91
C THR A 38 -14.79 -4.10 18.78
N VAL A 39 -14.81 -4.32 20.10
CA VAL A 39 -14.85 -3.26 21.10
C VAL A 39 -13.43 -2.89 21.47
N LEU A 40 -13.07 -1.64 21.21
CA LEU A 40 -11.75 -1.08 21.49
C LEU A 40 -11.86 -0.05 22.61
N ALA A 41 -10.88 -0.03 23.50
CA ALA A 41 -10.75 1.01 24.49
C ALA A 41 -9.29 1.15 24.94
N THR A 42 -8.81 2.39 25.01
CA THR A 42 -7.58 2.71 25.72
C THR A 42 -7.96 3.26 27.09
N LEU A 43 -7.51 2.61 28.16
CA LEU A 43 -8.01 2.91 29.50
C LEU A 43 -6.91 2.88 30.53
N LYS A 44 -7.08 3.71 31.56
CA LYS A 44 -6.31 3.68 32.80
C LYS A 44 -7.29 3.65 33.97
N GLN A 45 -7.47 2.49 34.57
CA GLN A 45 -8.48 2.30 35.61
C GLN A 45 -7.87 2.37 37.01
N GLU A 46 -8.58 2.98 37.95
CA GLU A 46 -8.15 3.02 39.35
C GLU A 46 -8.03 1.61 39.95
N PRO A 47 -7.03 1.35 40.82
CA PRO A 47 -6.81 0.04 41.40
C PRO A 47 -8.06 -0.54 42.08
N ALA A 48 -8.35 -1.82 41.82
CA ALA A 48 -9.49 -2.57 42.36
C ALA A 48 -10.91 -2.00 42.04
N ASN A 49 -11.02 -0.99 41.18
CA ASN A 49 -12.30 -0.46 40.72
C ASN A 49 -12.95 -1.41 39.69
N SER A 50 -14.28 -1.52 39.70
CA SER A 50 -15.04 -2.22 38.65
C SER A 50 -15.87 -1.20 37.89
N GLY A 51 -15.95 -1.34 36.57
CA GLY A 51 -16.52 -0.32 35.70
C GLY A 51 -16.99 -0.86 34.37
N THR A 52 -18.01 -0.22 33.81
CA THR A 52 -18.50 -0.51 32.45
C THR A 52 -17.63 0.23 31.45
N ILE A 53 -17.15 -0.45 30.41
CA ILE A 53 -16.40 0.19 29.32
C ILE A 53 -17.39 0.63 28.24
N LEU A 54 -18.23 -0.30 27.77
CA LEU A 54 -19.28 -0.07 26.78
C LEU A 54 -20.48 -0.98 27.11
N SER A 55 -21.71 -0.48 27.03
CA SER A 55 -22.92 -1.27 27.29
C SER A 55 -24.10 -0.85 26.43
N PHE A 56 -24.63 -1.80 25.65
CA PHE A 56 -25.97 -1.78 25.06
C PHE A 56 -26.92 -2.43 26.05
N SER A 57 -27.84 -1.64 26.58
CA SER A 57 -28.70 -2.10 27.66
C SER A 57 -30.03 -1.37 27.69
N HIS A 58 -31.00 -2.02 28.30
CA HIS A 58 -32.28 -1.42 28.62
C HIS A 58 -32.61 -1.75 30.09
N GLY A 59 -32.69 -0.72 30.93
CA GLY A 59 -32.85 -0.89 32.37
C GLY A 59 -31.74 -1.75 33.00
N TYR A 60 -32.09 -2.91 33.53
CA TYR A 60 -31.13 -3.85 34.14
C TYR A 60 -30.59 -4.91 33.16
N ASN A 61 -31.24 -5.08 32.01
CA ASN A 61 -30.92 -6.14 31.05
C ASN A 61 -29.68 -5.75 30.22
N ARG A 62 -28.70 -6.66 30.18
CA ARG A 62 -27.43 -6.50 29.44
C ARG A 62 -27.54 -7.25 28.12
N TYR A 63 -27.57 -6.51 27.02
CA TYR A 63 -27.66 -7.11 25.67
C TYR A 63 -26.28 -7.32 25.07
N LEU A 64 -25.40 -6.33 25.25
CA LEU A 64 -23.98 -6.43 24.94
C LEU A 64 -23.22 -5.48 25.87
N GLU A 65 -22.39 -5.99 26.76
CA GLU A 65 -21.63 -5.16 27.71
C GLU A 65 -20.23 -5.71 27.94
N VAL A 66 -19.24 -4.82 27.83
CA VAL A 66 -17.86 -5.09 28.21
C VAL A 66 -17.59 -4.41 29.55
N GLN A 67 -17.30 -5.22 30.56
CA GLN A 67 -17.07 -4.78 31.92
C GLN A 67 -15.66 -5.16 32.38
N SER A 68 -14.97 -4.23 33.03
CA SER A 68 -13.75 -4.54 33.79
C SER A 68 -14.10 -4.71 35.27
N SER A 69 -13.67 -5.80 35.89
CA SER A 69 -13.85 -6.06 37.31
C SER A 69 -12.52 -6.12 38.05
N GLY A 70 -12.05 -4.96 38.55
CA GLY A 70 -10.82 -4.88 39.34
C GLY A 70 -10.86 -5.59 40.70
N ARG A 71 -12.05 -5.92 41.24
CA ARG A 71 -12.16 -6.70 42.49
C ARG A 71 -11.86 -8.19 42.29
N ARG A 72 -12.02 -8.68 41.06
CA ARG A 72 -11.85 -10.09 40.68
C ARG A 72 -10.78 -10.28 39.61
N ASP A 73 -10.09 -9.21 39.22
CA ASP A 73 -9.05 -9.21 38.20
C ASP A 73 -9.49 -9.87 36.88
N GLU A 74 -10.66 -9.49 36.39
CA GLU A 74 -11.25 -10.10 35.20
C GLU A 74 -11.97 -9.09 34.29
N VAL A 75 -11.92 -9.38 32.99
CA VAL A 75 -12.72 -8.72 31.96
C VAL A 75 -13.92 -9.59 31.64
N ARG A 76 -15.11 -9.02 31.56
CA ARG A 76 -16.36 -9.74 31.32
C ARG A 76 -17.04 -9.24 30.06
N LEU A 77 -17.46 -10.18 29.22
CA LEU A 77 -18.35 -9.95 28.09
C LEU A 77 -19.73 -10.49 28.44
N HIS A 78 -20.69 -9.59 28.65
CA HIS A 78 -22.10 -9.93 28.76
C HIS A 78 -22.74 -9.83 27.38
N TYR A 79 -23.47 -10.85 26.94
CA TYR A 79 -24.18 -10.82 25.66
C TYR A 79 -25.41 -11.72 25.67
N VAL A 80 -26.41 -11.43 24.84
CA VAL A 80 -27.52 -12.33 24.54
C VAL A 80 -27.19 -13.07 23.24
N ALA A 81 -27.40 -14.38 23.17
CA ALA A 81 -27.13 -15.16 21.95
C ALA A 81 -28.27 -14.99 20.93
N ALA A 82 -27.97 -15.08 19.63
CA ALA A 82 -28.97 -15.01 18.57
C ALA A 82 -30.05 -16.10 18.75
N GLY A 83 -31.31 -15.69 18.83
CA GLY A 83 -32.46 -16.58 19.09
C GLY A 83 -32.68 -16.97 20.56
N GLY A 84 -31.84 -16.49 21.49
CA GLY A 84 -32.00 -16.66 22.93
C GLY A 84 -32.52 -15.39 23.62
N SER A 85 -33.11 -15.54 24.81
CA SER A 85 -33.57 -14.41 25.64
C SER A 85 -32.77 -14.20 26.93
N ALA A 86 -31.93 -15.17 27.31
CA ALA A 86 -31.15 -15.12 28.54
C ALA A 86 -29.76 -14.51 28.30
N PRO A 87 -29.30 -13.56 29.15
CA PRO A 87 -27.96 -13.01 29.05
C PRO A 87 -26.91 -14.04 29.50
N ARG A 88 -25.83 -14.15 28.72
CA ARG A 88 -24.65 -14.97 28.99
C ARG A 88 -23.48 -14.09 29.41
N VAL A 89 -22.51 -14.68 30.10
CA VAL A 89 -21.31 -13.98 30.59
C VAL A 89 -20.08 -14.82 30.28
N GLU A 90 -19.13 -14.24 29.57
CA GLU A 90 -17.80 -14.81 29.36
C GLU A 90 -16.80 -14.02 30.18
N THR A 91 -15.99 -14.73 30.93
CA THR A 91 -15.02 -14.13 31.85
C THR A 91 -13.61 -14.45 31.38
N PHE A 92 -12.79 -13.41 31.29
CA PHE A 92 -11.40 -13.48 30.90
C PHE A 92 -10.54 -13.01 32.07
N PRO A 93 -9.69 -13.87 32.65
CA PRO A 93 -8.84 -13.49 33.77
C PRO A 93 -7.73 -12.55 33.29
N PHE A 94 -7.88 -11.26 33.59
CA PHE A 94 -6.90 -10.22 33.32
C PHE A 94 -7.20 -8.98 34.17
N ARG A 95 -6.18 -8.47 34.86
CA ARG A 95 -6.27 -7.27 35.70
C ARG A 95 -6.05 -6.01 34.85
N LEU A 96 -7.13 -5.31 34.51
CA LEU A 96 -7.07 -3.97 33.89
C LEU A 96 -7.00 -2.82 34.92
N ALA A 97 -7.34 -3.11 36.18
CA ALA A 97 -7.46 -2.11 37.25
C ALA A 97 -6.23 -2.17 38.17
N ASP A 98 -5.06 -1.87 37.60
CA ASP A 98 -3.78 -1.82 38.29
C ASP A 98 -3.19 -0.39 38.36
N GLY A 99 -3.89 0.59 37.77
CA GLY A 99 -3.43 1.97 37.66
C GLY A 99 -2.48 2.23 36.49
N ALA A 100 -2.23 1.26 35.61
CA ALA A 100 -1.48 1.41 34.37
C ALA A 100 -2.40 1.69 33.17
N TRP A 101 -1.79 2.12 32.06
CA TRP A 101 -2.49 2.29 30.79
C TRP A 101 -2.54 0.96 30.06
N HIS A 102 -3.73 0.58 29.60
CA HIS A 102 -3.97 -0.61 28.79
C HIS A 102 -4.73 -0.30 27.52
N ARG A 103 -4.37 -1.03 26.47
CA ARG A 103 -5.06 -1.07 25.18
C ARG A 103 -5.88 -2.35 25.10
N LEU A 104 -7.17 -2.26 25.39
CA LEU A 104 -8.11 -3.36 25.33
C LEU A 104 -8.70 -3.50 23.92
N ALA A 105 -8.70 -4.71 23.36
CA ALA A 105 -9.47 -5.05 22.18
C ALA A 105 -10.21 -6.38 22.38
N LEU A 106 -11.54 -6.34 22.36
CA LEU A 106 -12.38 -7.53 22.43
C LEU A 106 -13.08 -7.74 21.10
N ALA A 107 -12.55 -8.66 20.29
CA ALA A 107 -13.03 -8.97 18.95
C ALA A 107 -14.00 -10.14 18.99
N VAL A 108 -15.20 -9.97 18.44
CA VAL A 108 -16.20 -11.02 18.28
C VAL A 108 -16.42 -11.25 16.78
N SER A 109 -16.17 -12.47 16.34
CA SER A 109 -16.30 -12.92 14.95
C SER A 109 -17.13 -14.19 14.91
N GLY A 110 -18.38 -14.09 14.48
CA GLY A 110 -19.31 -15.22 14.46
C GLY A 110 -19.45 -15.88 15.84
N ALA A 111 -18.98 -17.12 15.95
CA ALA A 111 -19.02 -17.93 17.17
C ALA A 111 -17.73 -17.88 18.00
N GLN A 112 -16.91 -16.82 17.84
CA GLN A 112 -15.61 -16.72 18.51
C GLN A 112 -15.41 -15.32 19.10
N ALA A 113 -15.00 -15.27 20.38
CA ALA A 113 -14.55 -14.05 21.06
C ALA A 113 -13.05 -14.13 21.35
N THR A 114 -12.31 -13.09 21.01
CA THR A 114 -10.86 -12.97 21.25
C THR A 114 -10.59 -11.72 22.06
N LEU A 115 -9.94 -11.88 23.21
CA LEU A 115 -9.47 -10.78 24.05
C LEU A 115 -8.00 -10.53 23.78
N LEU A 116 -7.68 -9.29 23.40
CA LEU A 116 -6.33 -8.78 23.29
C LEU A 116 -6.16 -7.64 24.30
N VAL A 117 -5.01 -7.63 24.98
CA VAL A 117 -4.59 -6.50 25.81
C VAL A 117 -3.17 -6.12 25.41
N ASP A 118 -2.94 -4.84 25.23
CA ASP A 118 -1.66 -4.27 24.83
C ASP A 118 -1.10 -4.92 23.56
N CYS A 119 -2.00 -5.21 22.62
CA CYS A 119 -1.73 -5.87 21.34
C CYS A 119 -1.24 -7.32 21.45
N HIS A 120 -1.39 -7.95 22.61
CA HIS A 120 -1.13 -9.37 22.80
C HIS A 120 -2.45 -10.13 22.85
N PRO A 121 -2.70 -11.13 21.98
CA PRO A 121 -3.88 -11.98 22.08
C PRO A 121 -3.75 -12.89 23.29
N LEU A 122 -4.55 -12.64 24.32
CA LEU A 122 -4.46 -13.37 25.59
C LEU A 122 -5.40 -14.57 25.62
N TYR A 123 -6.62 -14.41 25.10
CA TYR A 123 -7.64 -15.45 25.17
C TYR A 123 -8.47 -15.52 23.90
N ARG A 124 -8.81 -16.74 23.49
CA ARG A 124 -9.78 -17.05 22.44
C ARG A 124 -10.82 -18.02 23.00
N ARG A 125 -12.10 -17.70 22.87
CA ARG A 125 -13.23 -18.48 23.37
C ARG A 125 -14.24 -18.72 22.27
N LEU A 126 -14.76 -19.95 22.20
CA LEU A 126 -15.93 -20.26 21.37
C LEU A 126 -17.18 -19.88 22.15
N ILE A 127 -18.01 -19.05 21.54
CA ILE A 127 -19.24 -18.52 22.12
C ILE A 127 -20.39 -18.70 21.13
N PRO A 128 -21.64 -18.92 21.56
CA PRO A 128 -22.76 -18.76 20.64
C PRO A 128 -22.76 -17.36 20.03
N PRO A 129 -23.08 -17.21 18.73
CA PRO A 129 -23.09 -15.92 18.08
C PRO A 129 -23.99 -14.94 18.85
N PRO A 130 -23.49 -13.76 19.22
CA PRO A 130 -24.30 -12.77 19.90
C PRO A 130 -25.44 -12.30 19.00
N ASP A 131 -26.56 -11.94 19.61
CA ASP A 131 -27.63 -11.22 18.94
C ASP A 131 -27.10 -9.84 18.55
N ARG A 132 -27.21 -9.56 17.26
CA ARG A 132 -26.79 -8.30 16.63
C ARG A 132 -27.99 -7.43 16.26
N ASN A 133 -29.20 -7.96 16.45
CA ASN A 133 -30.43 -7.26 16.14
C ASN A 133 -30.84 -6.42 17.34
N PHE A 134 -30.14 -5.31 17.56
CA PHE A 134 -30.43 -4.33 18.63
C PHE A 134 -31.69 -3.49 18.31
N THR A 135 -32.74 -4.13 17.77
CA THR A 135 -34.02 -3.52 17.34
C THR A 135 -35.05 -3.40 18.46
N GLN A 136 -34.75 -3.91 19.66
CA GLN A 136 -35.69 -3.80 20.76
C GLN A 136 -35.91 -2.33 21.11
N PRO A 137 -37.17 -1.86 21.15
CA PRO A 137 -37.47 -0.48 21.48
C PRO A 137 -36.93 -0.21 22.89
N GLN A 138 -36.30 0.96 23.07
CA GLN A 138 -35.72 1.45 24.33
C GLN A 138 -34.29 0.96 24.69
N LEU A 139 -33.59 0.26 23.80
CA LEU A 139 -32.15 0.03 23.98
C LEU A 139 -31.37 1.35 23.97
N THR A 140 -30.39 1.44 24.87
CA THR A 140 -29.56 2.64 25.05
C THR A 140 -28.09 2.25 25.14
N LEU A 141 -27.21 3.13 24.64
CA LEU A 141 -25.77 2.93 24.64
C LEU A 141 -25.13 3.75 25.76
N TRP A 142 -24.29 3.09 26.54
CA TRP A 142 -23.64 3.65 27.72
C TRP A 142 -22.13 3.43 27.67
N VAL A 143 -21.37 4.39 28.21
CA VAL A 143 -19.92 4.29 28.41
C VAL A 143 -19.59 4.69 29.84
N GLY A 144 -18.63 4.00 30.48
CA GLY A 144 -18.19 4.32 31.86
C GLY A 144 -19.17 3.88 32.97
N GLN A 145 -20.46 4.19 32.84
CA GLN A 145 -21.50 3.76 33.78
C GLN A 145 -22.87 3.72 33.09
N ARG A 146 -23.59 2.61 33.29
CA ARG A 146 -24.93 2.40 32.75
C ARG A 146 -26.04 3.10 33.54
N ASN A 147 -26.00 3.00 34.87
CA ASN A 147 -26.94 3.71 35.74
C ASN A 147 -26.31 3.94 37.12
N SER A 148 -26.93 4.81 37.92
CA SER A 148 -26.46 5.20 39.26
C SER A 148 -26.34 4.06 40.27
N LYS A 149 -26.92 2.88 39.99
CA LYS A 149 -26.85 1.68 40.85
C LYS A 149 -25.77 0.68 40.43
N HIS A 150 -25.12 0.86 39.28
CA HIS A 150 -24.06 -0.02 38.79
C HIS A 150 -22.66 0.53 39.01
N SER A 151 -21.69 -0.37 38.95
CA SER A 151 -20.27 -0.07 39.16
C SER A 151 -19.78 0.97 38.13
N LEU A 152 -19.43 2.15 38.64
CA LEU A 152 -18.88 3.27 37.89
C LEU A 152 -17.40 3.01 37.58
N PHE A 153 -17.04 3.13 36.31
CA PHE A 153 -15.64 3.17 35.88
C PHE A 153 -14.97 4.43 36.43
N LYS A 154 -13.97 4.25 37.29
CA LYS A 154 -13.13 5.32 37.81
C LYS A 154 -11.75 5.27 37.14
N GLY A 155 -11.31 6.40 36.61
CA GLY A 155 -10.07 6.52 35.87
C GLY A 155 -10.26 7.26 34.54
N THR A 156 -9.44 6.93 33.56
CA THR A 156 -9.45 7.59 32.25
C THR A 156 -9.90 6.61 31.18
N LEU A 157 -10.90 7.00 30.37
CA LEU A 157 -11.28 6.30 29.14
C LEU A 157 -10.91 7.17 27.95
N GLN A 158 -10.25 6.56 26.99
CA GLN A 158 -9.81 7.18 25.75
C GLN A 158 -10.11 6.23 24.59
N GLU A 159 -10.56 6.80 23.45
CA GLU A 159 -10.77 6.04 22.22
C GLU A 159 -11.67 4.80 22.35
N VAL A 160 -12.76 4.90 23.13
CA VAL A 160 -13.78 3.85 23.12
C VAL A 160 -14.43 3.81 21.74
N ARG A 161 -14.19 2.73 21.00
CA ARG A 161 -14.67 2.56 19.63
C ARG A 161 -15.32 1.22 19.45
N LEU A 162 -16.32 1.23 18.59
CA LEU A 162 -16.94 0.03 18.08
C LEU A 162 -16.62 -0.06 16.59
N VAL A 163 -15.85 -1.07 16.22
CA VAL A 163 -15.42 -1.29 14.84
C VAL A 163 -16.16 -2.51 14.33
N SER A 164 -16.98 -2.34 13.29
CA SER A 164 -17.57 -3.47 12.57
C SER A 164 -16.61 -3.99 11.50
N GLY A 165 -16.69 -5.28 11.22
CA GLY A 165 -15.91 -5.94 10.18
C GLY A 165 -14.75 -6.79 10.71
N PRO A 166 -14.06 -7.50 9.81
CA PRO A 166 -12.99 -8.42 10.17
C PRO A 166 -11.75 -7.70 10.68
N HIS A 167 -11.05 -8.38 11.59
CA HIS A 167 -9.80 -7.90 12.19
C HIS A 167 -9.90 -6.49 12.80
N GLY A 168 -11.04 -6.10 13.36
CA GLY A 168 -11.24 -4.78 13.95
C GLY A 168 -10.23 -4.41 15.05
N TYR A 169 -9.56 -5.39 15.68
CA TYR A 169 -8.46 -5.15 16.61
C TYR A 169 -7.24 -4.47 15.98
N LEU A 170 -7.05 -4.59 14.66
CA LEU A 170 -5.97 -3.90 13.92
C LEU A 170 -6.10 -2.38 13.98
N ALA A 171 -7.31 -1.86 14.18
CA ALA A 171 -7.51 -0.41 14.34
C ALA A 171 -6.81 0.15 15.59
N GLN A 172 -6.52 -0.69 16.59
CA GLN A 172 -5.73 -0.33 17.77
C GLN A 172 -4.32 -0.94 17.73
N CYS A 173 -4.13 -2.05 17.00
CA CYS A 173 -2.90 -2.84 16.96
C CYS A 173 -2.52 -3.19 15.50
N PRO A 174 -2.02 -2.22 14.73
CA PRO A 174 -1.80 -2.38 13.29
C PRO A 174 -0.67 -3.34 12.91
N GLY A 175 0.25 -3.66 13.83
CA GLY A 175 1.39 -4.56 13.60
C GLY A 175 1.13 -6.04 13.91
N LEU A 176 -0.14 -6.45 14.07
CA LEU A 176 -0.49 -7.84 14.35
C LEU A 176 -0.85 -8.55 13.04
N ASP A 177 -0.25 -9.72 12.77
CA ASP A 177 -0.51 -10.45 11.51
C ASP A 177 -1.95 -10.98 11.42
N SER A 178 -2.53 -10.90 10.22
CA SER A 178 -3.88 -11.37 9.90
C SER A 178 -3.87 -12.29 8.67
N GLU A 179 -3.20 -13.44 8.79
CA GLU A 179 -3.02 -14.37 7.67
C GLU A 179 -4.20 -15.36 7.49
N CYS A 180 -5.09 -15.48 8.48
CA CYS A 180 -6.18 -16.46 8.46
C CYS A 180 -7.57 -15.79 8.41
N PRO A 181 -8.49 -16.29 7.56
CA PRO A 181 -9.86 -15.81 7.51
C PRO A 181 -10.61 -16.04 8.83
N THR A 182 -11.47 -15.11 9.18
CA THR A 182 -12.21 -15.11 10.45
C THR A 182 -13.50 -15.95 10.37
N CYS A 183 -14.01 -16.41 11.52
CA CYS A 183 -15.21 -17.26 11.56
C CYS A 183 -16.47 -16.56 11.00
N GLY A 184 -16.59 -15.24 11.15
CA GLY A 184 -17.68 -14.45 10.60
C GLY A 184 -17.54 -14.18 9.10
N GLN A 185 -16.32 -14.05 8.55
CA GLN A 185 -16.10 -14.05 7.09
C GLN A 185 -16.58 -15.36 6.47
N PHE A 186 -16.27 -16.50 7.10
CA PHE A 186 -16.76 -17.79 6.65
C PHE A 186 -18.30 -17.90 6.74
N ALA A 187 -18.89 -17.43 7.84
CA ALA A 187 -20.35 -17.44 8.00
C ALA A 187 -21.06 -16.54 6.97
N LEU A 188 -20.48 -15.38 6.62
CA LEU A 188 -21.03 -14.50 5.60
C LEU A 188 -20.94 -15.13 4.21
N LEU A 189 -19.80 -15.76 3.90
CA LEU A 189 -19.64 -16.50 2.64
C LEU A 189 -20.66 -17.63 2.55
N GLN A 190 -20.85 -18.39 3.62
CA GLN A 190 -21.85 -19.46 3.65
C GLN A 190 -23.27 -18.92 3.43
N ALA A 191 -23.63 -17.81 4.08
CA ALA A 191 -24.96 -17.20 3.94
C ALA A 191 -25.20 -16.67 2.52
N THR A 192 -24.21 -15.97 1.94
CA THR A 192 -24.29 -15.44 0.57
C THR A 192 -24.37 -16.56 -0.47
N VAL A 193 -23.63 -17.66 -0.28
CA VAL A 193 -23.73 -18.84 -1.15
C VAL A 193 -25.13 -19.46 -1.05
N GLN A 194 -25.67 -19.61 0.17
CA GLN A 194 -27.02 -20.13 0.35
C GLN A 194 -28.07 -19.21 -0.28
N GLU A 195 -27.95 -17.90 -0.12
CA GLU A 195 -28.84 -16.90 -0.71
C GLU A 195 -28.76 -16.88 -2.24
N LEU A 196 -27.57 -16.96 -2.82
CA LEU A 196 -27.40 -17.08 -4.27
C LEU A 196 -28.04 -18.37 -4.78
N THR A 197 -27.89 -19.47 -4.04
CA THR A 197 -28.50 -20.75 -4.40
C THR A 197 -30.03 -20.65 -4.41
N THR A 198 -30.63 -19.96 -3.44
CA THR A 198 -32.09 -19.76 -3.41
C THR A 198 -32.55 -18.79 -4.50
N HIS A 199 -31.80 -17.73 -4.78
CA HIS A 199 -32.10 -16.81 -5.88
C HIS A 199 -32.02 -17.48 -7.24
N ILE A 200 -31.01 -18.31 -7.48
CA ILE A 200 -30.89 -19.11 -8.70
C ILE A 200 -32.10 -20.05 -8.83
N HIS A 201 -32.51 -20.67 -7.73
CA HIS A 201 -33.68 -21.55 -7.73
C HIS A 201 -34.98 -20.77 -8.04
N ASP A 202 -35.21 -19.62 -7.41
CA ASP A 202 -36.38 -18.78 -7.65
C ASP A 202 -36.39 -18.19 -9.07
N LEU A 203 -35.24 -17.74 -9.58
CA LEU A 203 -35.10 -17.28 -10.97
C LEU A 203 -35.38 -18.39 -11.96
N SER A 204 -34.91 -19.62 -11.69
CA SER A 204 -35.22 -20.79 -12.51
C SER A 204 -36.73 -21.05 -12.56
N LEU A 205 -37.41 -21.01 -11.41
CA LEU A 205 -38.87 -21.19 -11.35
C LEU A 205 -39.63 -20.03 -12.04
N LYS A 206 -39.18 -18.78 -11.85
CA LYS A 206 -39.74 -17.62 -12.53
C LYS A 206 -39.53 -17.69 -14.03
N LEU A 207 -38.37 -18.16 -14.49
CA LEU A 207 -38.05 -18.33 -15.90
C LEU A 207 -39.04 -19.31 -16.55
N VAL A 208 -39.22 -20.49 -15.95
CA VAL A 208 -40.22 -21.48 -16.39
C VAL A 208 -41.63 -20.86 -16.40
N GLY A 209 -41.98 -20.06 -15.39
CA GLY A 209 -43.26 -19.35 -15.33
C GLY A 209 -43.42 -18.26 -16.41
N THR A 210 -42.33 -17.55 -16.75
CA THR A 210 -42.32 -16.52 -17.80
C THR A 210 -42.36 -17.13 -19.19
N GLU A 211 -41.64 -18.23 -19.43
CA GLU A 211 -41.74 -19.01 -20.67
C GLU A 211 -43.18 -19.46 -20.88
N ALA A 212 -43.84 -19.98 -19.84
CA ALA A 212 -45.25 -20.36 -19.91
C ALA A 212 -46.20 -19.15 -20.11
N ARG A 213 -45.83 -17.93 -19.71
CA ARG A 213 -46.61 -16.70 -19.96
C ARG A 213 -46.35 -16.11 -21.34
N LEU A 214 -45.11 -16.15 -21.84
CA LEU A 214 -44.75 -15.72 -23.19
C LEU A 214 -45.49 -16.57 -24.22
N ALA A 215 -45.50 -17.90 -24.01
CA ALA A 215 -46.27 -18.83 -24.82
C ALA A 215 -47.79 -18.49 -24.85
N ARG A 216 -48.34 -17.85 -23.80
CA ARG A 216 -49.74 -17.38 -23.77
C ARG A 216 -49.93 -15.99 -24.39
N LEU A 217 -48.90 -15.14 -24.42
CA LEU A 217 -48.96 -13.77 -24.96
C LEU A 217 -48.74 -13.74 -26.48
N GLU A 218 -47.91 -14.64 -27.01
CA GLU A 218 -47.83 -14.91 -28.46
C GLU A 218 -49.20 -15.28 -29.05
N GLN A 219 -50.15 -15.71 -28.21
CA GLN A 219 -51.51 -16.04 -28.62
C GLN A 219 -52.48 -14.83 -28.63
N CYS A 220 -52.09 -13.68 -28.07
CA CYS A 220 -52.95 -12.48 -27.93
C CYS A 220 -52.56 -11.31 -28.87
N ASP A 221 -51.38 -11.30 -29.48
CA ASP A 221 -51.00 -10.31 -30.51
C ASP A 221 -51.67 -10.56 -31.89
N CYS A 222 -52.65 -11.47 -31.93
CA CYS A 222 -53.24 -12.09 -33.13
C CYS A 222 -54.57 -11.55 -33.61
N GLN A 223 -54.91 -10.26 -33.43
CA GLN A 223 -56.12 -9.73 -34.07
C GLN A 223 -55.90 -8.39 -34.77
N LYS A 224 -55.40 -8.47 -36.01
CA LYS A 224 -55.45 -7.39 -37.01
C LYS A 224 -56.23 -7.86 -38.25
N SER A 225 -57.28 -7.12 -38.60
CA SER A 225 -58.11 -7.46 -39.76
C SER A 225 -57.37 -7.22 -41.08
N CYS A 226 -57.49 -8.13 -42.04
CA CYS A 226 -56.84 -8.01 -43.36
C CYS A 226 -57.84 -7.48 -44.41
N TYR A 227 -57.36 -6.64 -45.32
CA TYR A 227 -58.15 -6.07 -46.41
C TYR A 227 -57.79 -6.71 -47.75
N SER A 228 -58.78 -7.23 -48.49
CA SER A 228 -58.56 -7.77 -49.84
C SER A 228 -59.74 -7.52 -50.76
N ASN A 229 -59.48 -6.94 -51.92
CA ASN A 229 -60.42 -6.79 -53.03
C ASN A 229 -61.79 -6.17 -52.64
N GLY A 230 -61.79 -5.24 -51.69
CA GLY A 230 -62.97 -4.48 -51.27
C GLY A 230 -63.73 -5.02 -50.06
N THR A 231 -63.33 -6.16 -49.47
CA THR A 231 -63.95 -6.73 -48.26
C THR A 231 -62.96 -6.87 -47.11
N VAL A 232 -63.45 -6.70 -45.87
CA VAL A 232 -62.65 -6.80 -44.63
C VAL A 232 -62.83 -8.19 -44.03
N HIS A 233 -61.73 -8.89 -43.83
CA HIS A 233 -61.72 -10.20 -43.20
C HIS A 233 -61.14 -10.09 -41.79
N ALA A 234 -61.88 -10.61 -40.80
CA ALA A 234 -61.41 -10.71 -39.43
C ALA A 234 -60.19 -11.66 -39.35
N ASP A 235 -59.30 -11.37 -38.40
CA ASP A 235 -58.12 -12.20 -38.14
C ASP A 235 -58.54 -13.65 -37.79
N GLY A 236 -57.96 -14.63 -38.48
CA GLY A 236 -58.31 -16.05 -38.42
C GLY A 236 -59.35 -16.53 -39.45
N ALA A 237 -59.93 -15.65 -40.27
CA ALA A 237 -60.86 -16.06 -41.31
C ALA A 237 -60.16 -16.79 -42.46
N THR A 238 -60.75 -17.90 -42.95
CA THR A 238 -60.19 -18.72 -44.03
C THR A 238 -61.17 -18.93 -45.18
N TRP A 239 -60.67 -18.97 -46.41
CA TRP A 239 -61.45 -19.14 -47.65
C TRP A 239 -60.63 -19.84 -48.74
N GLN A 240 -61.27 -20.42 -49.76
CA GLN A 240 -60.61 -21.28 -50.75
C GLN A 240 -60.60 -20.65 -52.16
N ARG A 241 -59.47 -20.78 -52.86
CA ARG A 241 -59.26 -20.29 -54.23
C ARG A 241 -58.22 -21.15 -54.95
N ASP A 242 -58.60 -21.77 -56.07
CA ASP A 242 -57.71 -22.46 -57.01
C ASP A 242 -56.72 -23.46 -56.37
N CYS A 243 -57.24 -24.51 -55.71
CA CYS A 243 -56.47 -25.50 -54.91
C CYS A 243 -55.62 -24.93 -53.77
N ASN A 244 -55.82 -23.66 -53.40
CA ASN A 244 -55.20 -23.04 -52.23
C ASN A 244 -56.26 -22.59 -51.22
N ARG A 245 -56.04 -22.92 -49.95
CA ARG A 245 -56.79 -22.39 -48.81
C ARG A 245 -56.04 -21.18 -48.26
N CYS A 246 -56.68 -20.03 -48.33
CA CYS A 246 -56.18 -18.75 -47.85
C CYS A 246 -56.68 -18.44 -46.44
N SER A 247 -55.85 -17.77 -45.64
CA SER A 247 -56.17 -17.36 -44.27
C SER A 247 -55.60 -15.95 -44.00
N CYS A 248 -56.40 -15.12 -43.33
CA CYS A 248 -55.95 -13.84 -42.80
C CYS A 248 -55.38 -14.07 -41.40
N VAL A 249 -54.13 -13.69 -41.15
CA VAL A 249 -53.50 -13.80 -39.83
C VAL A 249 -52.64 -12.55 -39.59
N HIS A 250 -52.88 -11.86 -38.49
CA HIS A 250 -52.17 -10.64 -38.06
C HIS A 250 -52.17 -9.47 -39.07
N GLY A 251 -53.21 -9.34 -39.90
CA GLY A 251 -53.34 -8.26 -40.88
C GLY A 251 -52.71 -8.55 -42.24
N GLU A 252 -52.14 -9.74 -42.43
CA GLU A 252 -51.52 -10.21 -43.67
C GLU A 252 -52.21 -11.47 -44.23
N ILE A 253 -52.33 -11.57 -45.56
CA ILE A 253 -53.08 -12.66 -46.22
C ILE A 253 -52.12 -13.69 -46.76
N THR A 254 -52.29 -14.93 -46.31
CA THR A 254 -51.45 -16.06 -46.70
C THR A 254 -52.29 -17.16 -47.34
N CYS A 255 -51.88 -17.64 -48.51
CA CYS A 255 -52.56 -18.69 -49.27
C CYS A 255 -51.65 -19.91 -49.42
N ARG A 256 -52.16 -21.10 -49.06
CA ARG A 256 -51.41 -22.36 -49.15
C ARG A 256 -52.20 -23.47 -49.85
N PRO A 257 -51.53 -24.41 -50.56
CA PRO A 257 -52.20 -25.53 -51.22
C PRO A 257 -52.96 -26.42 -50.24
N VAL A 258 -54.06 -27.06 -50.68
CA VAL A 258 -54.85 -27.98 -49.84
C VAL A 258 -53.99 -29.16 -49.38
N GLU A 259 -53.92 -29.37 -48.06
CA GLU A 259 -53.17 -30.47 -47.43
C GLU A 259 -53.97 -31.77 -47.45
N CYS A 260 -53.29 -32.85 -47.85
CA CYS A 260 -53.78 -34.22 -47.92
C CYS A 260 -53.39 -35.02 -46.68
N ASP A 261 -54.28 -35.90 -46.21
CA ASP A 261 -53.89 -36.84 -45.16
C ASP A 261 -52.72 -37.70 -45.65
N ARG A 262 -51.63 -37.71 -44.88
CA ARG A 262 -50.44 -38.49 -45.19
C ARG A 262 -50.82 -39.96 -45.19
N ALA A 263 -50.72 -40.60 -46.36
CA ALA A 263 -50.88 -42.04 -46.44
C ALA A 263 -49.77 -42.71 -45.61
N GLU A 264 -50.14 -43.40 -44.54
CA GLU A 264 -49.23 -44.01 -43.56
C GLU A 264 -48.56 -45.28 -44.09
N CYS A 265 -47.89 -45.17 -45.23
CA CYS A 265 -46.91 -46.13 -45.71
C CYS A 265 -45.67 -45.35 -46.16
N LYS A 266 -44.53 -46.02 -46.13
CA LYS A 266 -43.26 -45.38 -46.48
C LYS A 266 -43.21 -44.85 -47.93
N ASN A 267 -43.97 -45.45 -48.87
CA ASN A 267 -43.94 -45.10 -50.30
C ASN A 267 -45.37 -45.01 -50.92
N PRO A 268 -46.06 -43.85 -50.85
CA PRO A 268 -47.40 -43.65 -51.38
C PRO A 268 -47.43 -43.14 -52.84
N VAL A 269 -48.52 -43.44 -53.58
CA VAL A 269 -48.67 -43.16 -55.03
C VAL A 269 -49.90 -42.27 -55.30
N LEU A 270 -49.79 -41.25 -56.18
CA LEU A 270 -50.83 -40.24 -56.50
C LEU A 270 -51.57 -40.53 -57.82
N HIS A 271 -52.89 -40.38 -57.85
CA HIS A 271 -53.72 -40.55 -59.06
C HIS A 271 -54.16 -39.20 -59.69
N PRO A 272 -54.46 -39.13 -61.00
CA PRO A 272 -54.68 -37.85 -61.71
C PRO A 272 -56.04 -37.19 -61.39
N GLY A 273 -56.04 -35.92 -60.99
CA GLY A 273 -57.24 -35.11 -60.71
C GLY A 273 -57.59 -34.99 -59.22
N GLU A 274 -57.00 -35.84 -58.39
CA GLU A 274 -57.04 -35.73 -56.93
C GLU A 274 -55.73 -35.12 -56.43
N CYS A 275 -55.81 -34.35 -55.35
CA CYS A 275 -54.63 -33.67 -54.82
C CYS A 275 -53.77 -34.56 -53.89
N CYS A 276 -54.18 -35.81 -53.56
CA CYS A 276 -53.66 -36.62 -52.42
C CYS A 276 -53.28 -38.11 -52.74
N PRO A 277 -52.09 -38.63 -52.33
CA PRO A 277 -51.61 -40.00 -52.64
C PRO A 277 -52.04 -41.11 -51.66
N THR A 278 -51.97 -42.40 -52.03
CA THR A 278 -52.41 -43.60 -51.26
C THR A 278 -51.41 -44.77 -51.22
N CYS A 279 -51.62 -45.82 -50.39
CA CYS A 279 -50.61 -46.85 -50.01
C CYS A 279 -50.83 -48.29 -50.55
N LEU A 280 -49.72 -49.00 -50.84
CA LEU A 280 -49.65 -50.40 -51.34
C LEU A 280 -49.29 -51.45 -50.25
N ARG A 281 -49.30 -52.77 -50.55
CA ARG A 281 -49.22 -53.85 -49.52
C ARG A 281 -47.78 -54.17 -49.05
N GLN A 282 -47.65 -54.51 -47.76
CA GLN A 282 -46.40 -54.84 -47.07
C GLN A 282 -45.97 -56.32 -47.24
N CYS A 283 -44.66 -56.62 -47.17
CA CYS A 283 -44.08 -57.97 -47.26
C CYS A 283 -43.66 -58.53 -45.89
N LEU A 284 -43.71 -59.86 -45.69
CA LEU A 284 -43.29 -60.52 -44.43
C LEU A 284 -42.11 -61.48 -44.66
N LEU A 285 -41.00 -61.30 -43.92
CA LEU A 285 -39.85 -62.22 -43.96
C LEU A 285 -39.33 -62.53 -42.54
N LYS A 286 -39.23 -63.83 -42.20
CA LYS A 286 -38.77 -64.33 -40.88
C LYS A 286 -39.42 -63.67 -39.64
N GLY A 287 -40.70 -63.31 -39.74
CA GLY A 287 -41.47 -62.71 -38.64
C GLY A 287 -41.35 -61.19 -38.51
N THR A 288 -40.64 -60.53 -39.43
CA THR A 288 -40.55 -59.05 -39.50
C THR A 288 -41.24 -58.56 -40.76
N LEU A 289 -42.01 -57.48 -40.61
CA LEU A 289 -42.88 -56.88 -41.64
C LEU A 289 -42.15 -55.68 -42.27
N TYR A 290 -42.08 -55.66 -43.61
CA TYR A 290 -41.34 -54.65 -44.39
C TYR A 290 -42.31 -53.92 -45.34
N GLU A 291 -42.18 -52.60 -45.41
CA GLU A 291 -43.01 -51.72 -46.22
C GLU A 291 -42.70 -51.84 -47.72
N HIS A 292 -43.68 -51.53 -48.58
CA HIS A 292 -43.47 -51.49 -50.02
C HIS A 292 -42.33 -50.52 -50.37
N GLY A 293 -41.35 -50.96 -51.18
CA GLY A 293 -40.16 -50.22 -51.59
C GLY A 293 -39.03 -50.19 -50.54
N GLU A 294 -39.24 -50.81 -49.38
CA GLU A 294 -38.25 -50.84 -48.31
C GLU A 294 -37.11 -51.80 -48.66
N ARG A 295 -35.90 -51.24 -48.63
CA ARG A 295 -34.65 -51.96 -48.88
C ARG A 295 -33.97 -52.23 -47.56
N PHE A 296 -33.58 -53.46 -47.30
CA PHE A 296 -32.85 -53.80 -46.09
C PHE A 296 -31.71 -54.75 -46.41
N ALA A 297 -30.60 -54.54 -45.70
CA ALA A 297 -29.41 -55.36 -45.87
C ALA A 297 -29.20 -56.26 -44.65
N PRO A 298 -29.67 -57.52 -44.65
CA PRO A 298 -29.41 -58.41 -43.53
C PRO A 298 -27.89 -58.68 -43.43
N LYS A 299 -27.42 -58.99 -42.21
CA LYS A 299 -26.03 -59.06 -41.70
C LYS A 299 -24.96 -59.80 -42.54
N GLU A 300 -25.26 -60.29 -43.74
CA GLU A 300 -24.37 -61.02 -44.65
C GLU A 300 -24.20 -60.34 -46.02
N CYS A 301 -24.06 -59.01 -46.04
CA CYS A 301 -23.87 -58.20 -47.25
C CYS A 301 -24.83 -58.57 -48.40
N ALA A 302 -26.12 -58.72 -48.08
CA ALA A 302 -27.18 -58.84 -49.07
C ALA A 302 -28.03 -57.59 -49.03
N GLU A 303 -28.59 -57.14 -50.15
CA GLU A 303 -29.61 -56.10 -50.21
C GLU A 303 -30.91 -56.73 -50.73
N CYS A 304 -31.96 -56.67 -49.90
CA CYS A 304 -33.30 -57.17 -50.17
C CYS A 304 -34.28 -56.02 -50.31
N VAL A 305 -35.23 -56.10 -51.25
CA VAL A 305 -36.27 -55.09 -51.46
C VAL A 305 -37.65 -55.72 -51.46
N CYS A 306 -38.56 -55.15 -50.68
CA CYS A 306 -39.99 -55.49 -50.70
C CYS A 306 -40.68 -54.74 -51.84
N HIS A 307 -41.35 -55.47 -52.74
CA HIS A 307 -42.16 -54.88 -53.80
C HIS A 307 -43.57 -55.49 -53.78
N ASP A 308 -44.52 -54.69 -53.29
CA ASP A 308 -45.97 -54.95 -53.22
C ASP A 308 -46.32 -56.38 -52.74
N GLY A 309 -45.82 -56.72 -51.55
CA GLY A 309 -46.03 -58.02 -50.92
C GLY A 309 -45.05 -59.15 -51.32
N ASN A 310 -44.16 -58.96 -52.30
CA ASN A 310 -43.14 -59.95 -52.71
C ASN A 310 -41.69 -59.48 -52.41
N MET A 311 -40.81 -60.39 -51.98
CA MET A 311 -39.44 -60.07 -51.51
C MET A 311 -38.35 -60.58 -52.47
N GLN A 312 -37.45 -59.69 -52.91
CA GLN A 312 -36.30 -60.04 -53.78
C GLN A 312 -34.96 -59.60 -53.17
N CYS A 313 -33.92 -60.46 -53.20
CA CYS A 313 -32.62 -60.22 -52.55
C CYS A 313 -31.40 -60.48 -53.47
N THR A 314 -30.36 -59.65 -53.36
CA THR A 314 -29.07 -59.73 -54.09
C THR A 314 -27.87 -59.58 -53.14
N ARG A 315 -26.68 -60.15 -53.39
CA ARG A 315 -25.48 -60.02 -52.51
C ARG A 315 -24.41 -59.08 -53.10
N VAL A 316 -23.75 -58.29 -52.24
CA VAL A 316 -22.76 -57.24 -52.57
C VAL A 316 -21.45 -57.47 -51.82
N ASP A 317 -20.29 -57.32 -52.48
CA ASP A 317 -18.96 -57.64 -51.93
C ASP A 317 -18.23 -56.37 -51.41
N PRO A 318 -17.80 -56.29 -50.13
CA PRO A 318 -17.33 -55.06 -49.49
C PRO A 318 -15.95 -54.52 -49.92
N GLU A 319 -15.11 -55.28 -50.63
CA GLU A 319 -13.79 -54.77 -51.07
C GLU A 319 -13.86 -53.77 -52.23
N LEU A 320 -14.99 -53.65 -52.93
CA LEU A 320 -15.11 -52.84 -54.15
C LEU A 320 -15.81 -51.46 -53.95
N ALA A 321 -16.38 -51.18 -52.77
CA ALA A 321 -17.39 -50.12 -52.62
C ALA A 321 -17.07 -48.95 -51.65
N CYS A 322 -16.06 -49.03 -50.76
CA CYS A 322 -15.73 -47.92 -49.83
C CYS A 322 -14.50 -47.07 -50.29
N PRO A 323 -14.50 -45.73 -50.06
CA PRO A 323 -13.40 -44.83 -50.44
C PRO A 323 -12.16 -44.96 -49.54
N PRO A 324 -10.94 -44.66 -50.06
CA PRO A 324 -9.70 -44.79 -49.30
C PRO A 324 -9.58 -43.71 -48.20
N LEU A 325 -9.27 -44.13 -46.98
CA LEU A 325 -9.18 -43.26 -45.81
C LEU A 325 -7.73 -42.77 -45.57
N PRO A 326 -7.55 -41.56 -45.00
CA PRO A 326 -6.24 -40.96 -44.78
C PRO A 326 -5.50 -41.51 -43.55
N CYS A 327 -6.15 -42.31 -42.71
CA CYS A 327 -5.58 -42.94 -41.51
C CYS A 327 -5.34 -44.45 -41.73
N ASP A 328 -4.35 -45.01 -41.05
CA ASP A 328 -3.97 -46.43 -41.19
C ASP A 328 -5.06 -47.36 -40.64
N ALA A 329 -5.09 -48.61 -41.13
CA ALA A 329 -6.10 -49.61 -40.79
C ALA A 329 -6.44 -49.82 -39.29
N PRO A 330 -5.49 -49.68 -38.32
CA PRO A 330 -5.82 -49.80 -36.90
C PRO A 330 -6.56 -48.59 -36.30
N ASP A 331 -6.45 -47.40 -36.88
CA ASP A 331 -7.07 -46.16 -36.36
C ASP A 331 -8.47 -45.91 -36.94
N GLN A 332 -8.83 -46.70 -37.95
CA GLN A 332 -10.14 -46.69 -38.56
C GLN A 332 -11.12 -47.47 -37.70
N PHE A 333 -12.05 -46.77 -37.06
CA PHE A 333 -13.12 -47.41 -36.29
C PHE A 333 -14.43 -47.41 -37.07
N THR A 334 -15.23 -48.44 -36.82
CA THR A 334 -16.55 -48.64 -37.44
C THR A 334 -17.60 -48.46 -36.36
N VAL A 335 -18.61 -47.66 -36.64
CA VAL A 335 -19.74 -47.49 -35.74
C VAL A 335 -20.79 -48.56 -36.06
N PRO A 336 -21.45 -49.20 -35.08
CA PRO A 336 -22.46 -50.22 -35.34
C PRO A 336 -23.59 -49.69 -36.26
N GLY A 337 -23.79 -50.33 -37.41
CA GLY A 337 -24.84 -49.99 -38.39
C GLY A 337 -24.36 -49.30 -39.68
N GLU A 338 -23.10 -48.88 -39.75
CA GLU A 338 -22.48 -48.24 -40.92
C GLU A 338 -21.58 -49.24 -41.68
N CYS A 339 -21.58 -49.17 -43.02
CA CYS A 339 -20.81 -50.09 -43.89
C CYS A 339 -19.31 -49.69 -44.03
N CYS A 340 -18.95 -48.41 -43.85
CA CYS A 340 -17.58 -47.87 -44.00
C CYS A 340 -17.03 -47.24 -42.68
N LYS A 341 -15.72 -46.89 -42.61
CA LYS A 341 -14.99 -46.46 -41.38
C LYS A 341 -14.60 -44.94 -41.34
N PHE A 342 -14.27 -44.35 -40.17
CA PHE A 342 -13.96 -42.90 -39.94
C PHE A 342 -12.64 -42.61 -39.17
N CYS A 343 -12.14 -41.34 -39.18
CA CYS A 343 -10.94 -40.86 -38.43
C CYS A 343 -11.24 -39.62 -37.49
N PRO A 344 -10.65 -39.50 -36.28
CA PRO A 344 -10.83 -38.37 -35.34
C PRO A 344 -9.73 -37.27 -35.40
N GLY A 345 -10.06 -35.99 -35.08
CA GLY A 345 -9.06 -34.93 -34.72
C GLY A 345 -8.77 -33.79 -35.73
N VAL A 346 -9.78 -33.12 -36.31
CA VAL A 346 -9.57 -32.02 -37.30
C VAL A 346 -9.55 -30.63 -36.65
N ASP A 347 -8.57 -29.79 -37.01
CA ASP A 347 -8.33 -28.43 -36.48
C ASP A 347 -8.86 -27.34 -37.43
N TYR A 348 -9.92 -26.62 -37.02
CA TYR A 348 -10.57 -25.57 -37.80
C TYR A 348 -9.90 -24.20 -37.68
N CYS A 349 -9.23 -23.89 -36.55
CA CYS A 349 -8.48 -22.64 -36.37
C CYS A 349 -7.30 -22.54 -37.35
N SER A 350 -6.68 -23.68 -37.69
CA SER A 350 -5.57 -23.76 -38.66
C SER A 350 -6.00 -23.61 -40.12
N MET A 351 -7.30 -23.65 -40.43
CA MET A 351 -7.84 -23.47 -41.79
C MET A 351 -8.22 -22.01 -42.10
N GLY A 352 -8.11 -21.09 -41.12
CA GLY A 352 -8.38 -19.66 -41.25
C GLY A 352 -9.58 -19.19 -40.41
N HIS A 353 -9.40 -18.09 -39.67
CA HIS A 353 -10.42 -17.51 -38.76
C HIS A 353 -10.48 -15.98 -38.84
N SER A 354 -11.57 -15.39 -38.35
CA SER A 354 -11.83 -13.94 -38.35
C SER A 354 -11.68 -13.26 -36.98
N CYS A 355 -11.03 -13.91 -36.02
CA CYS A 355 -10.81 -13.34 -34.68
C CYS A 355 -9.94 -12.07 -34.71
N ASP A 356 -10.15 -11.17 -33.75
CA ASP A 356 -9.31 -9.97 -33.51
C ASP A 356 -7.85 -10.36 -33.22
N GLU A 357 -6.89 -9.47 -33.49
CA GLU A 357 -5.46 -9.70 -33.16
C GLU A 357 -5.25 -9.89 -31.64
N ASN A 358 -6.07 -9.24 -30.82
CA ASN A 358 -6.10 -9.40 -29.37
C ASN A 358 -7.11 -10.47 -28.92
N ALA A 359 -7.41 -11.48 -29.75
CA ALA A 359 -8.26 -12.62 -29.41
C ALA A 359 -7.65 -13.98 -29.79
N THR A 360 -8.01 -15.02 -29.03
CA THR A 360 -7.59 -16.42 -29.26
C THR A 360 -8.72 -17.23 -29.89
N CYS A 361 -8.40 -17.99 -30.96
CA CYS A 361 -9.29 -18.97 -31.59
C CYS A 361 -9.31 -20.30 -30.82
N MET A 362 -10.48 -20.89 -30.63
CA MET A 362 -10.68 -22.18 -29.95
C MET A 362 -11.48 -23.15 -30.83
N ASN A 363 -10.94 -24.37 -31.02
CA ASN A 363 -11.60 -25.45 -31.76
C ASN A 363 -12.62 -26.20 -30.90
N LEU A 364 -13.70 -26.62 -31.56
CA LEU A 364 -14.76 -27.48 -31.06
C LEU A 364 -14.85 -28.73 -31.95
N ASN A 365 -15.50 -29.81 -31.48
CA ASN A 365 -15.57 -31.11 -32.18
C ASN A 365 -16.04 -31.02 -33.65
N THR A 366 -16.78 -29.96 -33.99
CA THR A 366 -17.32 -29.71 -35.33
C THR A 366 -17.15 -28.26 -35.86
N LYS A 367 -16.57 -27.29 -35.10
CA LYS A 367 -16.46 -25.85 -35.48
C LYS A 367 -15.41 -25.04 -34.66
N TYR A 368 -15.34 -23.69 -34.73
CA TYR A 368 -14.46 -22.82 -33.90
C TYR A 368 -15.17 -21.61 -33.23
N THR A 369 -14.55 -20.96 -32.24
CA THR A 369 -15.00 -19.71 -31.55
C THR A 369 -13.84 -18.77 -31.19
N CYS A 370 -14.07 -17.45 -31.07
CA CYS A 370 -13.06 -16.45 -30.67
C CYS A 370 -13.28 -15.96 -29.23
N LYS A 371 -12.21 -15.65 -28.50
CA LYS A 371 -12.26 -15.09 -27.14
C LYS A 371 -11.18 -14.02 -26.99
N CYS A 372 -11.53 -12.80 -26.53
CA CYS A 372 -10.52 -11.77 -26.26
C CYS A 372 -9.45 -12.26 -25.27
N ASN A 373 -8.22 -11.81 -25.49
CA ASN A 373 -7.08 -12.10 -24.66
C ASN A 373 -7.22 -11.40 -23.30
N GLN A 374 -6.51 -11.89 -22.29
CA GLN A 374 -6.54 -11.29 -20.96
C GLN A 374 -6.03 -9.85 -21.00
N GLY A 375 -6.71 -8.94 -20.29
CA GLY A 375 -6.44 -7.48 -20.34
C GLY A 375 -7.22 -6.75 -21.43
N PHE A 376 -8.02 -7.46 -22.22
CA PHE A 376 -8.89 -6.88 -23.24
C PHE A 376 -10.35 -7.33 -23.06
N GLN A 377 -11.29 -6.45 -23.40
CA GLN A 377 -12.72 -6.71 -23.33
C GLN A 377 -13.39 -6.50 -24.70
N GLY A 378 -14.41 -7.32 -24.99
CA GLY A 378 -15.11 -7.29 -26.28
C GLY A 378 -15.80 -8.60 -26.65
N ASP A 379 -16.18 -8.73 -27.93
CA ASP A 379 -16.91 -9.90 -28.48
C ASP A 379 -15.99 -10.97 -29.12
N GLY A 380 -14.66 -10.78 -29.04
CA GLY A 380 -13.66 -11.66 -29.66
C GLY A 380 -13.38 -11.37 -31.14
N LEU A 381 -14.17 -10.48 -31.76
CA LEU A 381 -13.95 -9.93 -33.09
C LEU A 381 -13.46 -8.48 -33.04
N THR A 382 -13.82 -7.75 -31.99
CA THR A 382 -13.34 -6.42 -31.63
C THR A 382 -12.95 -6.43 -30.16
N CYS A 383 -11.67 -6.27 -29.84
CA CYS A 383 -11.18 -6.26 -28.46
C CYS A 383 -10.51 -4.91 -28.11
N GLN A 384 -10.90 -4.32 -26.98
CA GLN A 384 -10.35 -3.05 -26.48
C GLN A 384 -9.60 -3.25 -25.16
N ASP A 385 -8.55 -2.45 -24.96
CA ASP A 385 -7.74 -2.43 -23.74
C ASP A 385 -8.60 -2.08 -22.51
N VAL A 386 -8.36 -2.78 -21.41
CA VAL A 386 -8.99 -2.51 -20.12
C VAL A 386 -8.08 -1.57 -19.33
N ASP A 387 -8.53 -0.36 -19.02
CA ASP A 387 -7.78 0.56 -18.16
C ASP A 387 -7.93 0.18 -16.70
N GLU A 388 -7.02 -0.63 -16.19
CA GLU A 388 -7.11 -1.12 -14.82
C GLU A 388 -6.85 0.00 -13.78
N CYS A 389 -6.32 1.17 -14.17
CA CYS A 389 -6.08 2.27 -13.26
C CYS A 389 -7.34 3.08 -12.90
N GLN A 390 -8.48 2.83 -13.57
CA GLN A 390 -9.76 3.49 -13.24
C GLN A 390 -10.41 2.92 -11.99
N GLU A 391 -10.14 1.65 -11.67
CA GLU A 391 -10.75 0.95 -10.55
C GLU A 391 -9.69 0.21 -9.73
N ALA A 392 -9.71 0.40 -8.41
CA ALA A 392 -8.78 -0.27 -7.50
C ALA A 392 -9.35 -1.63 -7.08
N GLY A 393 -8.63 -2.71 -7.38
CA GLY A 393 -9.05 -4.09 -7.12
C GLY A 393 -10.08 -4.63 -8.13
N GLY A 394 -10.56 -5.86 -7.90
CA GLY A 394 -11.43 -6.55 -8.86
C GLY A 394 -10.66 -7.36 -9.91
N LEU A 395 -11.37 -7.96 -10.87
CA LEU A 395 -10.73 -8.76 -11.94
C LEU A 395 -10.07 -7.88 -13.01
N ASP A 396 -10.64 -6.70 -13.23
CA ASP A 396 -10.31 -5.74 -14.29
C ASP A 396 -9.71 -4.44 -13.74
N GLY A 397 -9.33 -4.41 -12.45
CA GLY A 397 -8.76 -3.24 -11.78
C GLY A 397 -7.36 -3.47 -11.23
N HIS A 398 -6.68 -2.38 -10.89
CA HIS A 398 -5.28 -2.41 -10.50
C HIS A 398 -5.11 -2.87 -9.04
N HIS A 399 -4.06 -3.66 -8.78
CA HIS A 399 -3.70 -4.13 -7.45
C HIS A 399 -2.49 -3.39 -6.87
N CYS A 400 -2.22 -2.18 -7.36
CA CYS A 400 -1.16 -1.33 -6.82
C CYS A 400 -1.44 -0.98 -5.36
N HIS A 401 -0.46 -1.24 -4.50
CA HIS A 401 -0.56 -1.13 -3.06
C HIS A 401 0.30 0.04 -2.53
N SER A 402 0.80 -0.04 -1.29
CA SER A 402 1.41 1.09 -0.60
C SER A 402 2.61 1.70 -1.32
N ASN A 403 2.66 3.03 -1.30
CA ASN A 403 3.73 3.85 -1.86
C ASN A 403 3.95 3.66 -3.37
N THR A 404 2.87 3.39 -4.11
CA THR A 404 2.89 3.24 -5.57
C THR A 404 1.86 4.12 -6.28
N ARG A 405 2.10 4.38 -7.57
CA ARG A 405 1.15 4.98 -8.52
C ARG A 405 0.85 3.97 -9.64
N CYS A 406 -0.42 3.85 -10.03
CA CYS A 406 -0.83 3.02 -11.15
C CYS A 406 -0.55 3.73 -12.48
N VAL A 407 -0.07 2.98 -13.48
CA VAL A 407 0.08 3.43 -14.86
C VAL A 407 -0.48 2.35 -15.79
N ASN A 408 -1.50 2.70 -16.56
CA ASN A 408 -2.12 1.80 -17.53
C ASN A 408 -1.18 1.57 -18.73
N VAL A 409 -1.08 0.33 -19.19
CA VAL A 409 -0.28 -0.06 -20.36
C VAL A 409 -1.11 -1.00 -21.24
N VAL A 410 -0.89 -1.04 -22.56
CA VAL A 410 -1.73 -1.88 -23.42
C VAL A 410 -1.64 -3.36 -23.00
N GLY A 411 -2.78 -3.93 -22.63
CA GLY A 411 -3.00 -5.29 -22.14
C GLY A 411 -2.69 -5.52 -20.66
N SER A 412 -2.30 -4.50 -19.88
CA SER A 412 -2.02 -4.63 -18.44
C SER A 412 -1.83 -3.30 -17.70
N TYR A 413 -1.32 -3.34 -16.48
CA TYR A 413 -0.91 -2.15 -15.73
C TYR A 413 0.42 -2.37 -15.01
N VAL A 414 1.09 -1.26 -14.68
CA VAL A 414 2.30 -1.26 -13.85
C VAL A 414 2.16 -0.34 -12.65
N CYS A 415 2.61 -0.82 -11.49
CA CYS A 415 2.69 -0.03 -10.26
C CYS A 415 4.10 0.54 -10.13
N GLN A 416 4.22 1.86 -10.19
CA GLN A 416 5.49 2.58 -10.09
C GLN A 416 5.67 3.16 -8.69
N CYS A 417 6.85 3.03 -8.10
CA CYS A 417 7.13 3.58 -6.76
C CYS A 417 7.05 5.10 -6.75
N LEU A 418 6.59 5.65 -5.63
CA LEU A 418 6.74 7.08 -5.32
C LEU A 418 8.23 7.42 -5.12
N GLU A 419 8.59 8.69 -5.28
CA GLU A 419 9.97 9.16 -5.04
C GLU A 419 10.40 8.89 -3.59
N GLY A 420 11.65 8.44 -3.38
CA GLY A 420 12.15 8.02 -2.07
C GLY A 420 11.75 6.60 -1.64
N TYR A 421 11.03 5.87 -2.48
CA TYR A 421 10.63 4.47 -2.21
C TYR A 421 11.25 3.52 -3.22
N THR A 422 11.63 2.32 -2.76
CA THR A 422 12.19 1.27 -3.62
C THR A 422 11.27 0.08 -3.75
N ARG A 423 11.33 -0.58 -4.91
CA ARG A 423 10.44 -1.69 -5.25
C ARG A 423 10.73 -2.88 -4.33
N ARG A 424 9.73 -3.31 -3.57
CA ARG A 424 9.78 -4.57 -2.81
C ARG A 424 9.24 -5.73 -3.64
N ASP A 425 8.13 -5.50 -4.33
CA ASP A 425 7.48 -6.49 -5.18
C ASP A 425 6.75 -5.82 -6.36
N LYS A 426 5.92 -6.58 -7.09
CA LYS A 426 5.22 -6.06 -8.28
C LYS A 426 4.24 -4.92 -7.93
N PHE A 427 3.73 -4.89 -6.70
CA PHE A 427 2.63 -4.03 -6.28
C PHE A 427 2.98 -3.07 -5.14
N ASN A 428 4.06 -3.32 -4.40
CA ASN A 428 4.44 -2.57 -3.20
C ASN A 428 5.85 -1.98 -3.31
N CYS A 429 6.00 -0.80 -2.70
CA CYS A 429 7.30 -0.17 -2.50
C CYS A 429 7.53 0.13 -1.01
N VAL A 430 8.76 -0.09 -0.58
CA VAL A 430 9.22 0.16 0.79
C VAL A 430 10.01 1.46 0.84
N GLU A 431 9.88 2.15 1.96
CA GLU A 431 10.70 3.33 2.24
C GLU A 431 12.17 2.91 2.34
N VAL A 432 13.06 3.74 1.84
CA VAL A 432 14.49 3.61 2.06
C VAL A 432 14.86 4.50 3.24
N ASP A 433 15.55 3.97 4.23
CA ASP A 433 16.15 4.78 5.27
C ASP A 433 17.53 5.27 4.78
N GLU A 434 17.58 6.49 4.25
CA GLU A 434 18.82 7.05 3.73
C GLU A 434 19.85 7.33 4.83
N CYS A 435 19.42 7.47 6.09
CA CYS A 435 20.28 7.72 7.24
C CYS A 435 21.11 6.48 7.63
N VAL A 436 20.55 5.27 7.46
CA VAL A 436 21.28 4.01 7.72
C VAL A 436 22.22 3.67 6.56
N GLY A 437 21.80 3.96 5.32
CA GLY A 437 22.54 3.64 4.10
C GLY A 437 23.70 4.58 3.76
N ALA A 438 23.91 5.65 4.54
CA ALA A 438 24.82 6.76 4.21
C ALA A 438 24.58 7.37 2.81
N SER A 439 23.37 7.21 2.27
CA SER A 439 22.93 7.75 0.97
C SER A 439 22.29 9.14 1.12
N HIS A 440 22.62 9.86 2.20
CA HIS A 440 22.10 11.17 2.55
C HIS A 440 23.16 12.27 2.31
N GLY A 441 22.70 13.50 2.07
CA GLY A 441 23.54 14.67 1.85
C GLY A 441 23.88 15.48 3.11
N CYS A 442 23.49 15.03 4.31
CA CYS A 442 23.75 15.76 5.56
C CYS A 442 25.25 16.02 5.78
N HIS A 443 25.56 17.16 6.41
CA HIS A 443 26.92 17.50 6.84
C HIS A 443 27.47 16.46 7.82
N ALA A 444 28.80 16.28 7.90
CA ALA A 444 29.43 15.34 8.83
C ALA A 444 29.10 15.65 10.32
N ASP A 445 29.00 16.94 10.64
CA ASP A 445 28.59 17.46 11.96
C ASP A 445 27.08 17.64 12.12
N ALA A 446 26.28 16.98 11.28
CA ALA A 446 24.83 16.93 11.41
C ALA A 446 24.35 15.54 11.87
N GLU A 447 23.13 15.53 12.36
CA GLU A 447 22.31 14.36 12.67
C GLU A 447 21.27 14.21 11.55
N CYS A 448 21.20 13.01 10.98
CA CYS A 448 20.22 12.65 9.96
C CYS A 448 19.00 12.02 10.64
N THR A 449 17.81 12.49 10.28
CA THR A 449 16.54 11.89 10.71
C THR A 449 15.71 11.52 9.50
N ASN A 450 15.46 10.22 9.35
CA ASN A 450 14.68 9.66 8.26
C ASN A 450 13.21 10.12 8.31
N THR A 451 12.61 10.36 7.16
CA THR A 451 11.22 10.81 7.01
C THR A 451 10.53 10.07 5.86
N PRO A 452 9.21 9.85 5.87
CA PRO A 452 8.56 9.11 4.79
C PRO A 452 8.83 9.70 3.40
N GLY A 453 9.64 9.00 2.60
CA GLY A 453 10.07 9.38 1.24
C GLY A 453 11.26 10.34 1.15
N SER A 454 11.93 10.68 2.26
CA SER A 454 13.12 11.54 2.27
C SER A 454 13.86 11.54 3.64
N TYR A 455 14.73 12.50 3.88
CA TYR A 455 15.37 12.68 5.18
C TYR A 455 15.54 14.17 5.50
N THR A 456 15.70 14.47 6.78
CA THR A 456 16.00 15.83 7.26
C THR A 456 17.30 15.83 8.05
N CYS A 457 18.09 16.89 7.89
CA CYS A 457 19.38 17.04 8.55
C CYS A 457 19.32 18.16 9.58
N ARG A 458 19.93 17.96 10.76
CA ARG A 458 20.04 18.98 11.79
C ARG A 458 21.45 19.03 12.33
N CYS A 459 22.06 20.22 12.40
CA CYS A 459 23.40 20.35 12.99
C CYS A 459 23.42 19.86 14.45
N ARG A 460 24.50 19.19 14.85
CA ARG A 460 24.70 18.72 16.22
C ARG A 460 24.86 19.88 17.19
N ASP A 461 24.71 19.58 18.48
CA ASP A 461 24.91 20.57 19.54
C ASP A 461 26.31 21.21 19.44
N GLY A 462 26.35 22.54 19.55
CA GLY A 462 27.58 23.32 19.34
C GLY A 462 27.87 23.69 17.89
N PHE A 463 27.00 23.34 16.93
CA PHE A 463 27.07 23.78 15.54
C PHE A 463 25.80 24.54 15.13
N ARG A 464 25.93 25.41 14.12
CA ARG A 464 24.84 26.18 13.53
C ARG A 464 24.86 26.06 12.00
N GLY A 465 23.67 25.98 11.42
CA GLY A 465 23.49 25.83 9.98
C GLY A 465 22.11 25.29 9.62
N ASP A 466 21.98 24.77 8.40
CA ASP A 466 20.77 24.15 7.85
C ASP A 466 20.80 22.60 7.90
N GLY A 467 21.86 22.02 8.49
CA GLY A 467 22.08 20.57 8.53
C GLY A 467 22.84 20.00 7.34
N TYR A 468 22.90 20.72 6.22
CA TYR A 468 23.71 20.37 5.04
C TYR A 468 25.06 21.10 5.06
N SER A 469 25.09 22.29 5.67
CA SER A 469 26.29 23.06 5.99
C SER A 469 26.26 23.45 7.46
N CYS A 470 27.14 22.86 8.27
CA CYS A 470 27.22 23.15 9.70
C CYS A 470 28.56 23.80 10.06
N THR A 471 28.50 24.90 10.81
CA THR A 471 29.68 25.63 11.29
C THR A 471 29.71 25.62 12.82
N PRO A 472 30.88 25.49 13.46
CA PRO A 472 30.98 25.44 14.91
C PRO A 472 30.57 26.78 15.54
N VAL A 473 29.98 26.70 16.73
CA VAL A 473 29.56 27.85 17.53
C VAL A 473 30.50 27.99 18.72
N CYS A 474 30.98 29.20 18.95
CA CYS A 474 31.77 29.58 20.10
C CYS A 474 31.00 30.67 20.86
N THR A 475 30.57 30.40 22.09
CA THR A 475 29.80 31.37 22.89
C THR A 475 30.62 32.64 23.17
N GLY A 476 30.06 33.80 22.80
CA GLY A 476 30.77 35.09 22.85
C GLY A 476 31.77 35.32 21.71
N GLY A 477 31.98 34.35 20.82
CA GLY A 477 32.88 34.48 19.66
C GLY A 477 34.37 34.49 20.01
N CYS A 478 35.18 34.23 18.97
CA CYS A 478 36.64 34.31 19.02
C CYS A 478 37.08 35.76 18.73
N LEU A 479 37.95 36.31 19.59
CA LEU A 479 38.44 37.68 19.49
C LEU A 479 39.74 37.75 18.66
N ASN A 480 40.17 38.98 18.34
CA ASN A 480 41.47 39.25 17.71
C ASN A 480 41.76 38.43 16.44
N GLY A 481 40.73 38.23 15.60
CA GLY A 481 40.86 37.50 14.33
C GLY A 481 40.93 35.97 14.48
N GLY A 482 40.65 35.42 15.66
CA GLY A 482 40.54 33.97 15.85
C GLY A 482 39.35 33.36 15.11
N ALA A 483 39.52 32.11 14.65
CA ALA A 483 38.48 31.33 13.98
C ALA A 483 37.95 30.22 14.90
N CYS A 484 36.63 30.03 14.94
CA CYS A 484 36.03 28.92 15.68
C CYS A 484 36.26 27.64 14.84
N VAL A 485 37.06 26.71 15.35
CA VAL A 485 37.45 25.48 14.64
C VAL A 485 36.70 24.26 15.12
N SER A 486 36.21 24.30 16.35
CA SER A 486 35.31 23.29 16.92
C SER A 486 34.42 23.97 17.98
N PRO A 487 33.34 23.31 18.45
CA PRO A 487 32.44 23.90 19.45
C PRO A 487 33.21 24.38 20.67
N GLU A 488 33.01 25.66 21.04
CA GLU A 488 33.70 26.33 22.14
C GLU A 488 35.25 26.37 22.05
N GLN A 489 35.83 26.12 20.87
CA GLN A 489 37.29 26.14 20.67
C GLN A 489 37.70 27.10 19.55
N CYS A 490 38.46 28.13 19.94
CA CYS A 490 39.03 29.11 19.02
C CYS A 490 40.47 28.73 18.62
N ALA A 491 40.74 28.73 17.32
CA ALA A 491 42.10 28.80 16.80
C ALA A 491 42.51 30.28 16.69
N CYS A 492 43.52 30.66 17.45
CA CYS A 492 43.96 32.05 17.51
C CYS A 492 44.88 32.41 16.36
N ALA A 493 44.79 33.66 15.91
CA ALA A 493 45.79 34.26 15.05
C ALA A 493 47.16 34.27 15.77
N ARG A 494 48.25 34.27 15.00
CA ARG A 494 49.61 34.37 15.55
C ARG A 494 49.72 35.61 16.46
N GLY A 495 50.41 35.48 17.59
CA GLY A 495 50.54 36.54 18.60
C GLY A 495 49.40 36.59 19.63
N PHE A 496 48.36 35.75 19.52
CA PHE A 496 47.27 35.68 20.50
C PHE A 496 47.10 34.28 21.10
N THR A 497 46.64 34.23 22.34
CA THR A 497 46.37 33.01 23.12
C THR A 497 45.17 33.19 24.05
N GLY A 498 44.80 32.15 24.79
CA GLY A 498 43.58 32.11 25.60
C GLY A 498 42.44 31.33 24.93
N THR A 499 41.37 31.07 25.66
CA THR A 499 40.25 30.22 25.19
C THR A 499 39.41 30.91 24.11
N ARG A 500 39.42 32.25 24.08
CA ARG A 500 38.74 33.08 23.09
C ARG A 500 39.70 34.01 22.36
N CYS A 501 41.00 33.72 22.39
CA CYS A 501 42.05 34.54 21.80
C CYS A 501 42.11 35.96 22.40
N GLU A 502 41.72 36.08 23.67
CA GLU A 502 41.61 37.36 24.37
C GLU A 502 42.96 37.87 24.91
N ARG A 503 43.98 37.02 24.95
CA ARG A 503 45.29 37.35 25.55
C ARG A 503 46.33 37.52 24.47
N ASP A 504 47.13 38.55 24.64
CA ASP A 504 48.33 38.79 23.86
C ASP A 504 49.45 37.83 24.28
N VAL A 505 50.21 37.30 23.32
CA VAL A 505 51.41 36.50 23.58
C VAL A 505 52.57 37.48 23.71
N ASP A 506 53.16 37.56 24.90
CA ASP A 506 54.33 38.42 25.11
C ASP A 506 55.58 37.73 24.54
N GLU A 507 55.89 37.99 23.26
CA GLU A 507 57.04 37.38 22.60
C GLU A 507 58.39 37.85 23.16
N CYS A 508 58.40 38.87 24.02
CA CYS A 508 59.61 39.36 24.69
C CYS A 508 59.84 38.68 26.05
N ARG A 509 58.92 37.83 26.53
CA ARG A 509 59.14 36.99 27.71
C ARG A 509 59.79 35.66 27.33
N PRO A 510 60.75 35.17 28.13
CA PRO A 510 61.31 33.84 27.92
C PRO A 510 60.23 32.78 28.20
N HIS A 511 59.61 32.27 27.14
CA HIS A 511 58.63 31.19 27.27
C HIS A 511 59.30 29.89 27.71
N ALA A 512 58.75 29.30 28.77
CA ALA A 512 59.15 28.04 29.41
C ALA A 512 58.95 26.77 28.56
N ALA A 513 59.07 26.84 27.23
CA ALA A 513 58.86 25.71 26.34
C ALA A 513 60.13 25.10 25.73
N HIS A 514 61.33 25.71 25.91
CA HIS A 514 62.61 25.05 25.56
C HIS A 514 63.85 25.68 26.21
N ALA A 515 63.77 26.16 27.45
CA ALA A 515 64.92 26.76 28.14
C ALA A 515 65.77 25.69 28.85
N THR A 516 66.62 24.98 28.10
CA THR A 516 67.73 24.20 28.68
C THR A 516 69.03 24.99 28.85
N HIS A 517 69.01 26.32 28.73
CA HIS A 517 70.19 27.13 29.06
C HIS A 517 69.82 28.37 29.88
N VAL A 518 70.43 28.43 31.07
CA VAL A 518 70.46 29.55 32.02
C VAL A 518 71.10 30.76 31.32
N ALA A 519 70.41 31.91 31.31
CA ALA A 519 71.00 33.18 30.89
C ALA A 519 71.21 34.08 32.11
N HIS A 520 72.47 34.42 32.36
CA HIS A 520 72.91 35.48 33.27
C HIS A 520 72.52 36.87 32.71
N PRO A 521 72.41 37.90 33.56
CA PRO A 521 71.91 39.21 33.16
C PRO A 521 73.05 40.10 32.67
N ALA A 522 73.14 40.30 31.36
CA ALA A 522 73.62 41.52 30.69
C ALA A 522 73.63 41.24 29.18
N HIS A 523 72.85 41.98 28.40
CA HIS A 523 72.85 41.94 26.92
C HIS A 523 72.40 40.62 26.26
N ALA A 524 71.54 39.84 26.91
CA ALA A 524 71.02 38.62 26.31
C ALA A 524 70.05 38.96 25.17
N ALA A 525 70.52 38.77 23.93
CA ALA A 525 69.70 38.70 22.74
C ALA A 525 68.50 37.80 23.02
N HIS A 526 67.29 38.37 22.95
CA HIS A 526 66.08 37.56 22.97
C HIS A 526 66.12 36.65 21.74
N PRO A 527 65.82 35.34 21.80
CA PRO A 527 65.96 34.40 20.67
C PRO A 527 65.11 34.76 19.43
N VAL A 528 64.35 35.85 19.50
CA VAL A 528 63.40 36.33 18.51
C VAL A 528 63.91 37.61 17.80
N CYS A 529 64.80 38.39 18.41
CA CYS A 529 65.38 39.61 17.82
C CYS A 529 66.87 39.44 17.50
N ALA A 530 67.37 40.20 16.53
CA ALA A 530 68.80 40.23 16.19
C ALA A 530 69.66 40.68 17.39
N PRO A 531 70.96 40.32 17.42
CA PRO A 531 71.91 40.84 18.40
C PRO A 531 71.86 42.38 18.47
N HIS A 532 72.04 42.94 19.67
CA HIS A 532 71.98 44.40 19.92
C HIS A 532 70.62 45.07 19.63
N ALA A 533 69.54 44.28 19.47
CA ALA A 533 68.18 44.78 19.40
C ALA A 533 67.38 44.49 20.69
N LEU A 534 66.55 45.45 21.09
CA LEU A 534 65.58 45.36 22.18
C LEU A 534 64.21 44.95 21.63
N CYS A 535 63.58 43.97 22.27
CA CYS A 535 62.23 43.52 21.92
C CYS A 535 61.18 44.43 22.57
N VAL A 536 60.21 44.90 21.80
CA VAL A 536 59.03 45.64 22.28
C VAL A 536 57.77 44.87 21.93
N ASN A 537 57.04 44.42 22.95
CA ASN A 537 55.80 43.68 22.79
C ASN A 537 54.64 44.60 22.38
N THR A 538 53.78 44.15 21.46
CA THR A 538 52.59 44.88 21.01
C THR A 538 51.40 43.93 20.88
N PRO A 539 50.14 44.40 20.98
CA PRO A 539 48.99 43.52 20.83
C PRO A 539 48.98 42.78 19.47
N GLY A 540 49.21 41.46 19.50
CA GLY A 540 49.23 40.56 18.35
C GLY A 540 50.57 40.42 17.62
N SER A 541 51.62 41.11 18.09
CA SER A 541 52.93 41.06 17.44
C SER A 541 54.03 41.64 18.33
N TYR A 542 55.26 41.64 17.85
CA TYR A 542 56.36 42.35 18.48
C TYR A 542 57.15 43.05 17.39
N TYR A 543 57.92 44.06 17.79
CA TYR A 543 58.94 44.63 16.92
C TYR A 543 60.22 44.83 17.71
N CYS A 544 61.34 44.69 17.00
CA CYS A 544 62.64 44.93 17.57
C CYS A 544 63.03 46.39 17.32
N VAL A 545 63.69 47.04 18.26
CA VAL A 545 64.35 48.34 18.04
C VAL A 545 65.82 48.16 18.34
N CYS A 546 66.69 48.80 17.58
CA CYS A 546 68.11 48.74 17.93
C CYS A 546 68.32 49.37 19.31
N ALA A 547 69.19 48.76 20.10
CA ALA A 547 69.62 49.33 21.36
C ALA A 547 70.24 50.72 21.11
N HIS A 548 70.30 51.55 22.14
CA HIS A 548 71.00 52.83 22.06
C HIS A 548 72.44 52.64 21.56
N GLY A 549 72.90 53.53 20.68
CA GLY A 549 74.20 53.44 20.01
C GLY A 549 74.20 52.64 18.69
N TYR A 550 73.07 52.02 18.30
CA TYR A 550 72.98 51.21 17.08
C TYR A 550 71.90 51.72 16.12
N ARG A 551 72.11 51.55 14.82
CA ARG A 551 71.13 51.86 13.76
C ARG A 551 70.82 50.63 12.91
N ARG A 552 69.62 50.58 12.31
CA ARG A 552 69.24 49.49 11.40
C ARG A 552 69.94 49.65 10.06
N HIS A 553 70.65 48.62 9.64
CA HIS A 553 71.28 48.59 8.32
C HIS A 553 70.21 48.40 7.22
N PRO A 554 70.19 49.22 6.14
CA PRO A 554 69.07 49.26 5.18
C PRO A 554 68.80 47.96 4.40
N LEU A 555 69.81 47.09 4.25
CA LEU A 555 69.72 45.87 3.42
C LEU A 555 69.64 44.58 4.23
N THR A 556 70.22 44.56 5.42
CA THR A 556 70.33 43.34 6.24
C THR A 556 69.37 43.35 7.43
N ASP A 557 68.78 44.51 7.75
CA ASP A 557 67.90 44.74 8.90
C ASP A 557 68.56 44.40 10.26
N GLU A 558 69.88 44.28 10.28
CA GLU A 558 70.70 44.08 11.46
C GLU A 558 71.03 45.41 12.12
N CYS A 559 71.25 45.38 13.44
CA CYS A 559 71.67 46.56 14.19
C CYS A 559 73.20 46.70 14.09
N GLU A 560 73.65 47.71 13.35
CA GLU A 560 75.05 48.08 13.27
C GLU A 560 75.36 49.20 14.27
N ASP A 561 76.56 49.13 14.83
CA ASP A 561 77.10 50.17 15.69
C ASP A 561 77.20 51.50 14.94
N VAL A 562 76.74 52.58 15.57
CA VAL A 562 76.82 53.93 15.00
C VAL A 562 78.17 54.50 15.36
N ASP A 563 79.03 54.74 14.38
CA ASP A 563 80.28 55.46 14.64
C ASP A 563 80.00 56.95 14.90
N GLU A 564 79.79 57.30 16.18
CA GLU A 564 79.49 58.69 16.55
C GLU A 564 80.67 59.63 16.32
N CYS A 565 81.89 59.09 16.18
CA CYS A 565 83.08 59.84 15.85
C CYS A 565 83.06 60.32 14.39
N VAL A 566 82.52 59.51 13.48
CA VAL A 566 82.39 59.85 12.06
C VAL A 566 81.13 60.67 11.78
N GLU A 567 80.01 60.29 12.39
CA GLU A 567 78.71 60.96 12.21
C GLU A 567 78.62 62.29 12.97
N GLY A 568 79.55 62.55 13.90
CA GLY A 568 79.62 63.81 14.65
C GLY A 568 78.63 63.91 15.81
N PHE A 569 78.07 62.79 16.26
CA PHE A 569 77.18 62.72 17.42
C PHE A 569 77.92 62.58 18.75
N HIS A 570 79.26 62.51 18.74
CA HIS A 570 80.07 62.40 19.95
C HIS A 570 80.09 63.70 20.77
N THR A 571 80.18 63.56 22.08
CA THR A 571 80.32 64.71 23.01
C THR A 571 81.76 64.93 23.49
N CYS A 572 82.75 64.27 22.87
CA CYS A 572 84.16 64.45 23.19
C CYS A 572 84.60 65.92 23.07
N HIS A 573 85.43 66.35 24.02
CA HIS A 573 86.08 67.65 23.98
C HIS A 573 87.05 67.74 22.78
N PRO A 574 87.24 68.91 22.13
CA PRO A 574 88.09 69.03 20.93
C PRO A 574 89.54 68.58 21.10
N SER A 575 90.06 68.56 22.34
CA SER A 575 91.42 68.09 22.66
C SER A 575 91.52 66.57 22.80
N ALA A 576 90.40 65.84 22.85
CA ALA A 576 90.36 64.40 23.03
C ALA A 576 89.99 63.71 21.72
N ARG A 577 90.69 62.61 21.41
CA ARG A 577 90.40 61.81 20.22
C ARG A 577 89.20 60.92 20.49
N CYS A 578 88.17 61.01 19.65
CA CYS A 578 87.05 60.06 19.70
C CYS A 578 87.50 58.69 19.18
N VAL A 579 87.16 57.65 19.92
CA VAL A 579 87.39 56.24 19.56
C VAL A 579 86.05 55.52 19.62
N ASN A 580 85.61 55.02 18.47
CA ASN A 580 84.37 54.26 18.37
C ASN A 580 84.45 52.95 19.18
N THR A 581 83.36 52.56 19.82
CA THR A 581 83.23 51.34 20.63
C THR A 581 81.90 50.65 20.34
N ASP A 582 81.79 49.35 20.61
CA ASP A 582 80.54 48.62 20.35
C ASP A 582 79.37 49.18 21.20
N GLY A 583 78.44 49.89 20.56
CA GLY A 583 77.27 50.53 21.15
C GLY A 583 77.49 51.94 21.68
N GLY A 584 78.57 52.63 21.30
CA GLY A 584 78.82 54.00 21.71
C GLY A 584 80.25 54.47 21.41
N PHE A 585 80.67 55.60 21.97
CA PHE A 585 82.02 56.11 21.79
C PHE A 585 82.73 56.36 23.11
N ARG A 586 84.07 56.27 23.10
CA ARG A 586 84.91 56.74 24.20
C ARG A 586 85.91 57.79 23.72
N CYS A 587 86.20 58.77 24.56
CA CYS A 587 87.20 59.78 24.27
C CYS A 587 88.56 59.32 24.86
N GLN A 588 89.59 59.22 24.04
CA GLN A 588 90.94 58.81 24.42
C GLN A 588 91.92 59.97 24.24
N CYS A 589 92.87 60.09 25.17
CA CYS A 589 93.87 61.15 25.20
C CYS A 589 95.26 60.58 24.93
N ASP A 590 95.95 61.08 23.90
CA ASP A 590 97.30 60.64 23.53
C ASP A 590 98.41 61.52 24.13
N SER A 591 98.07 62.55 24.92
CA SER A 591 99.04 63.44 25.59
C SER A 591 98.60 63.81 27.02
N GLU A 592 99.56 64.21 27.87
CA GLU A 592 99.31 64.68 29.25
C GLU A 592 98.55 66.02 29.32
N HIS A 593 98.15 66.60 28.20
CA HIS A 593 97.43 67.87 28.10
C HIS A 593 96.10 67.71 27.37
N CYS A 594 95.29 66.76 27.82
CA CYS A 594 94.00 66.46 27.24
C CYS A 594 92.90 66.53 28.30
N GLU A 595 91.86 67.33 28.02
CA GLU A 595 90.66 67.39 28.86
C GLU A 595 89.60 66.47 28.28
N LEU A 596 89.16 65.48 29.05
CA LEU A 596 87.95 64.71 28.74
C LEU A 596 86.75 65.58 29.08
N SER A 597 85.74 65.62 28.20
CA SER A 597 84.49 66.35 28.45
C SER A 597 83.89 65.91 29.78
N LYS A 598 84.00 66.77 30.80
CA LYS A 598 83.25 66.63 32.05
C LYS A 598 81.80 67.00 31.79
N SER A 599 81.02 66.06 31.25
CA SER A 599 79.60 66.03 31.56
C SER A 599 79.40 65.18 32.81
N PRO A 600 78.98 65.77 33.94
CA PRO A 600 78.54 64.98 35.07
C PRO A 600 77.22 64.31 34.66
N ASN A 601 77.19 62.97 34.68
CA ASN A 601 76.01 62.14 34.43
C ASN A 601 75.51 62.06 32.98
N TYR A 602 76.27 61.36 32.14
CA TYR A 602 75.66 60.45 31.16
C TYR A 602 76.41 59.12 31.22
N VAL A 603 76.22 58.40 32.34
CA VAL A 603 76.09 56.95 32.21
C VAL A 603 74.88 56.77 31.31
N GLU A 604 75.02 56.02 30.23
CA GLU A 604 73.87 55.39 29.60
C GLU A 604 73.11 54.55 30.63
N ARG A 605 72.24 55.22 31.37
CA ARG A 605 71.11 54.73 32.17
C ARG A 605 70.21 55.95 32.39
N TYR A 606 69.56 56.42 31.32
CA TYR A 606 68.26 57.06 31.52
C TYR A 606 67.28 55.94 31.86
N LYS A 607 66.62 56.07 33.01
CA LYS A 607 65.45 55.27 33.38
C LYS A 607 64.29 55.58 32.46
#